data_AF-M3GYV5-F1
#
_entry.id   AF-M3GYV5-F1
#
_cell.length_a   1.000
_cell.length_b   1.000
_cell.length_c   1.000
_cell.angle_alpha   90.00
_cell.angle_beta   90.00
_cell.angle_gamma   90.00
#
_symmetry.space_group_name_H-M   'P 1'
#
loop_
_entity.id
_entity.type
_entity.pdbx_description
1 polymer ?
#
loop_
_entity_poly.entity_id
_entity_poly.type
_entity_poly.pdbx_seq_one_letter_code
_entity_poly.pdbx_strand_id
1 'polypeptide(L)'
;VTQEEIDDFGFRCADIVCDEEKNATLVPLRAALDRKDTDFVVKFIKDNNLSVDVEMRDKRTPLMYSSFRNDVSTFKALINLGADIRAKDRFDLSPMAYAIMLNSLDTAKILLGKGVKFEEVEYLSPHIYTNRYYDSSRFESIIINGDVNITIRYKYEQGEFETDLNDPQCVESSTRYKSDPFFYVVNRNLTQMAELMLSTGYKPKEFKMGIGLEGIKDEEKNRPLKLSGWAYLGNYENYEPMLEVFIKYDLPNAPNKEQLKEAYKVCNDNLKSFTEAKEKYIYEMNKGRDK
;
A
#
# COMPACT_ATOMS: atom_id res chain seq x y z
N VAL A 1 16.19 15.90 8.90
CA VAL A 1 15.20 14.81 8.71
C VAL A 1 15.97 13.65 8.10
N THR A 2 16.15 12.55 8.83
CA THR A 2 16.82 11.34 8.34
C THR A 2 15.90 10.62 7.34
N GLN A 3 16.45 9.75 6.48
CA GLN A 3 15.63 8.89 5.62
C GLN A 3 14.68 8.03 6.46
N GLU A 4 15.13 7.61 7.64
CA GLU A 4 14.31 6.92 8.65
C GLU A 4 13.14 7.78 9.14
N GLU A 5 13.35 9.08 9.41
CA GLU A 5 12.28 10.02 9.78
C GLU A 5 11.34 10.34 8.59
N ILE A 6 11.83 10.29 7.34
CA ILE A 6 11.01 10.45 6.13
C ILE A 6 10.16 9.20 5.86
N ASP A 7 10.75 8.01 6.03
CA ASP A 7 10.08 6.72 5.87
C ASP A 7 9.03 6.49 6.99
N ASP A 8 9.33 6.93 8.22
CA ASP A 8 8.40 6.92 9.36
C ASP A 8 7.25 7.94 9.17
N PHE A 9 7.49 9.03 8.43
CA PHE A 9 6.48 10.05 8.14
C PHE A 9 5.63 9.74 6.89
N GLY A 10 6.18 9.03 5.90
CA GLY A 10 5.50 8.64 4.65
C GLY A 10 4.47 7.53 4.83
N PHE A 11 4.60 6.73 5.89
CA PHE A 11 3.60 5.77 6.33
C PHE A 11 3.12 6.11 7.73
N ARG A 12 2.44 7.25 7.89
CA ARG A 12 1.59 7.42 9.07
C ARG A 12 0.56 6.30 9.03
N CYS A 13 0.62 5.46 10.05
CA CYS A 13 -0.30 4.37 10.37
C CYS A 13 -1.79 4.68 10.13
N ALA A 14 -2.20 5.95 10.05
CA ALA A 14 -3.57 6.38 9.82
C ALA A 14 -4.27 5.76 8.58
N ASP A 15 -3.54 5.42 7.50
CA ASP A 15 -4.17 4.88 6.28
C ASP A 15 -4.53 3.38 6.37
N ILE A 16 -4.01 2.66 7.38
CA ILE A 16 -4.25 1.21 7.59
C ILE A 16 -4.75 0.91 9.02
N VAL A 17 -4.60 1.85 9.97
CA VAL A 17 -5.07 1.77 11.37
C VAL A 17 -6.42 2.49 11.55
N CYS A 18 -7.27 2.51 10.50
CA CYS A 18 -8.67 2.93 10.64
C CYS A 18 -9.58 1.85 11.28
N ASP A 19 -8.98 0.73 11.70
CA ASP A 19 -9.71 -0.46 12.15
C ASP A 19 -9.63 -0.59 13.67
N GLU A 20 -10.64 -0.04 14.34
CA GLU A 20 -10.80 -0.24 15.78
C GLU A 20 -11.16 -1.70 16.07
N GLU A 21 -10.38 -2.35 16.93
CA GLU A 21 -10.73 -3.65 17.49
C GLU A 21 -11.93 -3.47 18.43
N LYS A 22 -13.03 -4.19 18.19
CA LYS A 22 -14.26 -4.07 18.98
C LYS A 22 -14.37 -5.17 20.04
N ASN A 23 -13.62 -6.26 19.89
CA ASN A 23 -13.56 -7.31 20.90
C ASN A 23 -12.82 -6.78 22.14
N ALA A 24 -13.56 -6.52 23.21
CA ALA A 24 -13.05 -5.95 24.45
C ALA A 24 -11.86 -6.73 25.04
N THR A 25 -11.81 -8.04 24.84
CA THR A 25 -10.69 -8.89 25.27
C THR A 25 -9.45 -8.63 24.41
N LEU A 26 -9.60 -8.32 23.13
CA LEU A 26 -8.48 -8.15 22.20
C LEU A 26 -8.02 -6.69 22.04
N VAL A 27 -8.81 -5.70 22.46
CA VAL A 27 -8.42 -4.28 22.48
C VAL A 27 -7.06 -4.06 23.15
N PRO A 28 -6.77 -4.59 24.36
CA PRO A 28 -5.46 -4.43 24.99
C PRO A 28 -4.33 -5.09 24.21
N LEU A 29 -4.58 -6.27 23.62
CA LEU A 29 -3.61 -6.98 22.79
C LEU A 29 -3.27 -6.20 21.53
N ARG A 30 -4.30 -5.69 20.83
CA ARG A 30 -4.17 -4.83 19.65
C ARG A 30 -3.34 -3.58 19.96
N ALA A 31 -3.62 -2.91 21.07
CA ALA A 31 -2.89 -1.71 21.50
C ALA A 31 -1.43 -2.02 21.88
N ALA A 32 -1.12 -3.22 22.38
CA ALA A 32 0.24 -3.66 22.66
C ALA A 32 1.02 -3.95 21.37
N LEU A 33 0.38 -4.58 20.38
CA LEU A 33 0.96 -4.81 19.05
C LEU A 33 1.29 -3.48 18.34
N ASP A 34 0.43 -2.47 18.45
CA ASP A 34 0.72 -1.13 17.89
C ASP A 34 1.93 -0.46 18.54
N ARG A 35 2.10 -0.67 19.84
CA ARG A 35 3.21 -0.11 20.63
C ARG A 35 4.48 -0.96 20.55
N LYS A 36 4.46 -2.08 19.83
CA LYS A 36 5.56 -3.06 19.76
C LYS A 36 5.98 -3.60 21.13
N ASP A 37 5.00 -3.76 22.04
CA ASP A 37 5.22 -4.22 23.41
C ASP A 37 5.26 -5.75 23.47
N THR A 38 6.39 -6.34 23.09
CA THR A 38 6.56 -7.80 22.96
C THR A 38 6.24 -8.54 24.26
N ASP A 39 6.72 -8.04 25.41
CA ASP A 39 6.52 -8.70 26.70
C ASP A 39 5.06 -8.71 27.09
N PHE A 40 4.35 -7.59 26.89
CA PHE A 40 2.91 -7.55 27.12
C PHE A 40 2.17 -8.50 26.17
N VAL A 41 2.49 -8.49 24.87
CA VAL A 41 1.85 -9.38 23.89
C VAL A 41 1.98 -10.86 24.30
N VAL A 42 3.20 -11.30 24.61
CA VAL A 42 3.47 -12.70 25.00
C VAL A 42 2.78 -13.05 26.31
N LYS A 43 2.84 -12.17 27.30
CA LYS A 43 2.18 -12.37 28.60
C LYS A 43 0.67 -12.41 28.45
N PHE A 44 0.09 -11.48 27.70
CA PHE A 44 -1.35 -11.37 27.49
C PHE A 44 -1.93 -12.61 26.81
N ILE A 45 -1.26 -13.12 25.77
CA ILE A 45 -1.67 -14.37 25.09
C ILE A 45 -1.70 -15.53 26.08
N LYS A 46 -0.69 -15.67 26.93
CA LYS A 46 -0.58 -16.76 27.92
C LYS A 46 -1.61 -16.62 29.06
N ASP A 47 -1.67 -15.45 29.69
CA ASP A 47 -2.52 -15.20 30.87
C ASP A 47 -4.01 -15.32 30.54
N ASN A 48 -4.40 -15.03 29.29
CA ASN A 48 -5.78 -15.16 28.82
C ASN A 48 -6.04 -16.48 28.06
N ASN A 49 -5.07 -17.41 28.02
CA ASN A 49 -5.17 -18.68 27.31
C ASN A 49 -5.64 -18.53 25.85
N LEU A 50 -5.12 -17.52 25.16
CA LEU A 50 -5.43 -17.25 23.75
C LEU A 50 -4.56 -18.12 22.85
N SER A 51 -5.08 -18.45 21.68
CA SER A 51 -4.23 -18.94 20.58
C SER A 51 -3.22 -17.86 20.20
N VAL A 52 -2.00 -18.26 19.84
CA VAL A 52 -1.01 -17.33 19.26
C VAL A 52 -1.49 -16.74 17.93
N ASP A 53 -2.35 -17.48 17.21
CA ASP A 53 -3.00 -17.06 15.98
C ASP A 53 -4.40 -16.47 16.23
N VAL A 54 -4.63 -15.88 17.42
CA VAL A 54 -5.92 -15.26 17.74
C VAL A 54 -6.32 -14.25 16.66
N GLU A 55 -7.48 -14.47 16.06
CA GLU A 55 -8.02 -13.61 15.02
C GLU A 55 -8.58 -12.33 15.65
N MET A 56 -7.94 -11.20 15.35
CA MET A 56 -8.51 -9.87 15.59
C MET A 56 -9.41 -9.47 14.40
N ARG A 57 -9.87 -8.22 14.39
CA ARG A 57 -10.63 -7.65 13.27
C ARG A 57 -10.04 -8.03 11.90
N ASP A 58 -10.94 -8.42 10.99
CA ASP A 58 -10.66 -8.95 9.65
C ASP A 58 -9.81 -10.22 9.60
N LYS A 59 -9.80 -11.00 10.69
CA LYS A 59 -9.02 -12.22 10.85
C LYS A 59 -7.50 -11.99 10.84
N ARG A 60 -7.07 -10.77 11.16
CA ARG A 60 -5.64 -10.47 11.25
C ARG A 60 -5.06 -11.11 12.51
N THR A 61 -3.95 -11.82 12.36
CA THR A 61 -3.25 -12.45 13.48
C THR A 61 -2.22 -11.48 14.09
N PRO A 62 -1.76 -11.70 15.34
CA PRO A 62 -0.66 -10.93 15.93
C PRO A 62 0.61 -10.92 15.05
N LEU A 63 0.86 -12.00 14.31
CA LEU A 63 2.01 -12.10 13.41
C LEU A 63 1.89 -11.14 12.22
N MET A 64 0.69 -10.94 11.67
CA MET A 64 0.44 -9.96 10.62
C MET A 64 0.63 -8.52 11.11
N TYR A 65 0.18 -8.21 12.34
CA TYR A 65 0.41 -6.87 12.93
C TYR A 65 1.89 -6.58 13.16
N SER A 66 2.68 -7.58 13.57
CA SER A 66 4.12 -7.40 13.71
C SER A 66 4.82 -7.26 12.35
N SER A 67 4.38 -7.97 11.30
CA SER A 67 4.79 -7.67 9.91
C SER A 67 4.46 -6.23 9.52
N PHE A 68 3.22 -5.78 9.75
CA PHE A 68 2.75 -4.44 9.41
C PHE A 68 3.61 -3.32 10.03
N ARG A 69 4.10 -3.51 11.26
CA ARG A 69 4.93 -2.53 11.97
C ARG A 69 6.44 -2.73 11.79
N ASN A 70 6.87 -3.72 11.00
CA ASN A 70 8.24 -4.24 11.00
C ASN A 70 8.78 -4.53 12.43
N ASP A 71 7.95 -5.07 13.31
CA ASP A 71 8.29 -5.37 14.71
C ASP A 71 8.96 -6.73 14.83
N VAL A 72 10.29 -6.75 14.65
CA VAL A 72 11.12 -7.95 14.68
C VAL A 72 11.03 -8.71 16.01
N SER A 73 10.97 -7.99 17.14
CA SER A 73 10.99 -8.59 18.47
C SER A 73 9.71 -9.39 18.72
N THR A 74 8.56 -8.75 18.50
CA THR A 74 7.27 -9.43 18.65
C THR A 74 7.09 -10.51 17.60
N PHE A 75 7.51 -10.26 16.35
CA PHE A 75 7.42 -11.24 15.27
C PHE A 75 8.16 -12.55 15.60
N LYS A 76 9.41 -12.45 16.10
CA LYS A 76 10.19 -13.62 16.53
C LYS A 76 9.57 -14.32 17.72
N ALA A 77 9.06 -13.56 18.70
CA ALA A 77 8.42 -14.13 19.88
C ALA A 77 7.17 -14.95 19.50
N LEU A 78 6.33 -14.42 18.60
CA LEU A 78 5.15 -15.10 18.09
C LEU A 78 5.49 -16.36 17.29
N ILE A 79 6.51 -16.33 16.42
CA ILE A 79 7.01 -17.53 15.74
C ILE A 79 7.47 -18.60 16.75
N ASN A 80 8.18 -18.21 17.81
CA ASN A 80 8.63 -19.16 18.84
C ASN A 80 7.47 -19.76 19.64
N LEU A 81 6.33 -19.07 19.70
CA LEU A 81 5.09 -19.57 20.29
C LEU A 81 4.28 -20.44 19.31
N GLY A 82 4.75 -20.63 18.07
CA GLY A 82 4.12 -21.50 17.08
C GLY A 82 3.11 -20.79 16.17
N ALA A 83 3.18 -19.47 16.04
CA ALA A 83 2.32 -18.71 15.12
C ALA A 83 2.40 -19.25 13.69
N ASP A 84 1.25 -19.36 13.02
CA ASP A 84 1.19 -19.74 11.61
C ASP A 84 1.75 -18.63 10.73
N ILE A 85 2.94 -18.90 10.19
CA ILE A 85 3.70 -18.00 9.33
C ILE A 85 3.04 -17.75 7.96
N ARG A 86 2.04 -18.58 7.59
CA ARG A 86 1.27 -18.50 6.34
C ARG A 86 -0.21 -18.21 6.57
N ALA A 87 -0.60 -17.81 7.79
CA ALA A 87 -1.96 -17.38 8.07
C ALA A 87 -2.43 -16.33 7.05
N LYS A 88 -3.72 -16.32 6.75
CA LYS A 88 -4.35 -15.42 5.78
C LYS A 88 -5.52 -14.70 6.46
N ASP A 89 -5.56 -13.38 6.31
CA ASP A 89 -6.67 -12.58 6.79
C ASP A 89 -7.88 -12.72 5.84
N ARG A 90 -8.95 -11.97 6.09
CA ARG A 90 -10.15 -12.01 5.23
C ARG A 90 -9.87 -11.58 3.79
N PHE A 91 -8.88 -10.74 3.57
CA PHE A 91 -8.49 -10.26 2.26
C PHE A 91 -7.46 -11.18 1.62
N ASP A 92 -7.27 -12.39 2.15
CA ASP A 92 -6.29 -13.38 1.71
C ASP A 92 -4.83 -12.89 1.82
N LEU A 93 -4.59 -11.87 2.65
CA LEU A 93 -3.27 -11.28 2.84
C LEU A 93 -2.54 -12.02 3.97
N SER A 94 -1.31 -12.43 3.67
CA SER A 94 -0.43 -13.14 4.59
C SER A 94 0.53 -12.18 5.32
N PRO A 95 1.25 -12.64 6.37
CA PRO A 95 2.34 -11.86 6.97
C PRO A 95 3.37 -11.37 5.94
N MET A 96 3.63 -12.12 4.86
CA MET A 96 4.50 -11.69 3.77
C MET A 96 3.84 -10.58 2.93
N ALA A 97 2.55 -10.66 2.65
CA ALA A 97 1.83 -9.61 1.93
C ALA A 97 1.90 -8.26 2.68
N TYR A 98 1.66 -8.27 4.00
CA TYR A 98 1.83 -7.10 4.84
C TYR A 98 3.27 -6.58 4.82
N ALA A 99 4.27 -7.47 4.91
CA ALA A 99 5.66 -7.04 4.89
C ALA A 99 6.02 -6.33 3.57
N ILE A 100 5.56 -6.83 2.43
CA ILE A 100 5.75 -6.19 1.11
C ILE A 100 5.05 -4.83 1.06
N MET A 101 3.77 -4.78 1.45
CA MET A 101 2.96 -3.57 1.34
C MET A 101 3.49 -2.38 2.14
N LEU A 102 4.11 -2.68 3.28
CA LEU A 102 4.59 -1.72 4.28
C LEU A 102 6.13 -1.59 4.28
N ASN A 103 6.81 -2.13 3.27
CA ASN A 103 8.28 -2.11 3.17
C ASN A 103 8.98 -2.63 4.46
N SER A 104 8.39 -3.62 5.12
CA SER A 104 8.88 -4.16 6.40
C SER A 104 9.96 -5.22 6.16
N LEU A 105 11.15 -4.75 5.80
CA LEU A 105 12.26 -5.57 5.30
C LEU A 105 12.72 -6.65 6.27
N ASP A 106 12.77 -6.35 7.58
CA ASP A 106 13.37 -7.27 8.54
C ASP A 106 12.45 -8.45 8.84
N THR A 107 11.15 -8.19 8.95
CA THR A 107 10.14 -9.25 9.03
C THR A 107 10.08 -10.07 7.73
N ALA A 108 10.16 -9.43 6.55
CA ALA A 108 10.29 -10.13 5.26
C ALA A 108 11.53 -11.04 5.21
N LYS A 109 12.70 -10.58 5.66
CA LYS A 109 13.93 -11.40 5.75
C LYS A 109 13.75 -12.60 6.68
N ILE A 110 13.06 -12.43 7.80
CA ILE A 110 12.77 -13.55 8.73
C ILE A 110 11.85 -14.56 8.07
N LEU A 111 10.79 -14.10 7.39
CA LEU A 111 9.87 -14.94 6.63
C LEU A 111 10.62 -15.77 5.56
N LEU A 112 11.47 -15.12 4.77
CA LEU A 112 12.34 -15.77 3.78
C LEU A 112 13.26 -16.82 4.44
N GLY A 113 13.88 -16.48 5.57
CA GLY A 113 14.73 -17.40 6.34
C GLY A 113 13.97 -18.60 6.93
N LYS A 114 12.65 -18.52 7.04
CA LYS A 114 11.75 -19.62 7.45
C LYS A 114 11.12 -20.37 6.26
N GLY A 115 11.56 -20.06 5.04
CA GLY A 115 11.13 -20.75 3.81
C GLY A 115 9.80 -20.27 3.25
N VAL A 116 9.28 -19.11 3.69
CA VAL A 116 8.17 -18.42 3.00
C VAL A 116 8.75 -17.69 1.79
N LYS A 117 8.09 -17.79 0.64
CA LYS A 117 8.55 -17.15 -0.60
C LYS A 117 7.69 -15.96 -0.99
N PHE A 118 8.26 -15.01 -1.74
CA PHE A 118 7.50 -13.89 -2.30
C PHE A 118 6.42 -14.36 -3.29
N GLU A 119 6.66 -15.45 -4.01
CA GLU A 119 5.74 -16.07 -4.96
C GLU A 119 4.48 -16.67 -4.30
N GLU A 120 4.50 -16.86 -2.97
CA GLU A 120 3.30 -17.27 -2.22
C GLU A 120 2.29 -16.12 -2.07
N VAL A 121 2.70 -14.87 -2.32
CA VAL A 121 1.82 -13.72 -2.32
C VAL A 121 1.21 -13.57 -3.71
N GLU A 122 -0.06 -13.95 -3.85
CA GLU A 122 -0.76 -13.90 -5.14
C GLU A 122 -1.03 -12.46 -5.59
N TYR A 123 -1.46 -11.61 -4.65
CA TYR A 123 -1.77 -10.21 -4.89
C TYR A 123 -1.62 -9.38 -3.60
N LEU A 124 -1.57 -8.07 -3.78
CA LEU A 124 -1.71 -7.06 -2.73
C LEU A 124 -2.95 -6.22 -3.02
N SER A 125 -3.68 -5.81 -1.99
CA SER A 125 -4.73 -4.81 -2.14
C SER A 125 -4.23 -3.47 -1.60
N PRO A 126 -3.88 -2.47 -2.44
CA PRO A 126 -3.57 -1.12 -1.97
C PRO A 126 -4.76 -0.46 -1.24
N HIS A 127 -5.97 -0.97 -1.44
CA HIS A 127 -7.23 -0.34 -1.08
C HIS A 127 -8.03 -1.14 -0.04
N ILE A 128 -7.34 -1.74 0.94
CA ILE A 128 -8.02 -2.49 2.02
C ILE A 128 -9.09 -1.63 2.73
N TYR A 129 -8.99 -0.29 2.71
CA TYR A 129 -10.00 0.63 3.29
C TYR A 129 -10.49 1.80 2.43
N THR A 130 -10.10 1.94 1.16
CA THR A 130 -10.51 3.13 0.39
C THR A 130 -11.86 2.97 -0.34
N ASN A 131 -12.85 2.32 0.26
CA ASN A 131 -14.24 2.67 -0.09
C ASN A 131 -14.69 3.96 0.64
N ARG A 132 -13.85 4.51 1.52
CA ARG A 132 -14.15 5.75 2.24
C ARG A 132 -13.94 7.03 1.40
N TYR A 133 -13.18 6.97 0.30
CA TYR A 133 -12.70 8.20 -0.37
C TYR A 133 -12.93 8.33 -1.88
N TYR A 134 -13.29 7.26 -2.61
CA TYR A 134 -13.37 7.33 -4.08
C TYR A 134 -14.70 6.92 -4.70
N ASP A 135 -15.76 6.82 -3.90
CA ASP A 135 -17.07 6.69 -4.51
C ASP A 135 -17.59 8.07 -4.94
N SER A 136 -17.34 8.41 -6.20
CA SER A 136 -17.92 9.56 -6.90
C SER A 136 -19.46 9.61 -6.84
N SER A 137 -20.14 8.52 -6.44
CA SER A 137 -21.58 8.48 -6.19
C SER A 137 -22.01 9.27 -4.93
N ARG A 138 -21.07 9.62 -4.05
CA ARG A 138 -21.32 10.33 -2.78
C ARG A 138 -21.31 11.85 -2.91
N PHE A 139 -20.98 12.40 -4.08
CA PHE A 139 -21.13 13.83 -4.34
C PHE A 139 -22.62 14.19 -4.32
N GLU A 140 -23.03 15.09 -3.42
CA GLU A 140 -24.43 15.51 -3.34
C GLU A 140 -24.65 16.81 -4.09
N SER A 141 -23.94 17.88 -3.70
CA SER A 141 -24.11 19.20 -4.29
C SER A 141 -22.95 20.14 -3.97
N ILE A 142 -22.77 21.17 -4.79
CA ILE A 142 -21.94 22.32 -4.47
C ILE A 142 -22.88 23.48 -4.16
N ILE A 143 -22.76 24.07 -2.97
CA ILE A 143 -23.39 25.33 -2.61
C ILE A 143 -22.33 26.41 -2.72
N ILE A 144 -22.70 27.56 -3.26
CA ILE A 144 -21.84 28.73 -3.19
C ILE A 144 -22.60 29.86 -2.51
N ASN A 145 -22.10 30.26 -1.34
CA ASN A 145 -22.68 31.29 -0.50
C ASN A 145 -21.83 32.56 -0.61
N GLY A 146 -22.35 33.56 -1.32
CA GLY A 146 -21.62 34.79 -1.62
C GLY A 146 -20.37 34.54 -2.47
N ASP A 147 -19.45 35.52 -2.44
CA ASP A 147 -18.39 35.62 -3.44
C ASP A 147 -17.17 34.75 -3.17
N VAL A 148 -17.09 34.12 -1.99
CA VAL A 148 -15.86 33.42 -1.57
C VAL A 148 -16.11 32.10 -0.84
N ASN A 149 -17.36 31.70 -0.58
CA ASN A 149 -17.63 30.54 0.27
C ASN A 149 -18.25 29.39 -0.53
N ILE A 150 -17.40 28.44 -0.96
CA ILE A 150 -17.82 27.22 -1.63
C ILE A 150 -17.96 26.12 -0.58
N THR A 151 -19.17 25.60 -0.42
CA THR A 151 -19.46 24.43 0.42
C THR A 151 -19.73 23.23 -0.47
N ILE A 152 -18.88 22.22 -0.40
CA ILE A 152 -19.09 20.94 -1.09
C ILE A 152 -19.82 20.01 -0.12
N ARG A 153 -21.05 19.60 -0.46
CA ARG A 153 -21.83 18.62 0.28
C ARG A 153 -21.64 17.23 -0.32
N TYR A 154 -21.35 16.28 0.55
CA TYR A 154 -21.34 14.85 0.24
C TYR A 154 -22.53 14.20 0.94
N LYS A 155 -23.16 13.21 0.29
CA LYS A 155 -24.16 12.35 0.93
C LYS A 155 -23.44 11.57 2.02
N TYR A 156 -23.58 12.04 3.25
CA TYR A 156 -23.03 11.39 4.42
C TYR A 156 -24.14 10.55 5.05
N GLU A 157 -24.28 9.31 4.61
CA GLU A 157 -25.01 8.34 5.41
C GLU A 157 -24.13 7.99 6.61
N GLN A 158 -24.47 8.52 7.79
CA GLN A 158 -24.15 7.92 9.08
C GLN A 158 -24.93 6.60 9.21
N GLY A 159 -24.57 5.63 8.38
CA GLY A 159 -24.67 4.24 8.75
C GLY A 159 -23.25 3.81 8.99
N GLU A 160 -22.90 3.43 10.23
CA GLU A 160 -21.96 2.33 10.37
C GLU A 160 -22.61 1.14 9.67
N PHE A 161 -22.45 1.06 8.35
CA PHE A 161 -22.40 -0.24 7.73
C PHE A 161 -21.11 -0.81 8.30
N GLU A 162 -21.22 -1.43 9.48
CA GLU A 162 -20.46 -2.63 9.72
C GLU A 162 -20.69 -3.44 8.47
N THR A 163 -19.70 -3.38 7.57
CA THR A 163 -19.57 -4.36 6.53
C THR A 163 -19.69 -5.67 7.26
N ASP A 164 -20.78 -6.40 7.03
CA ASP A 164 -20.93 -7.72 7.63
C ASP A 164 -19.63 -8.43 7.31
N LEU A 165 -18.90 -8.73 8.38
CA LEU A 165 -17.58 -9.28 8.33
C LEU A 165 -17.62 -10.67 7.64
N ASN A 166 -18.80 -11.23 7.41
CA ASN A 166 -18.99 -12.47 6.66
C ASN A 166 -19.64 -12.26 5.28
N ASP A 167 -19.90 -11.02 4.86
CA ASP A 167 -20.46 -10.70 3.54
C ASP A 167 -19.39 -10.79 2.43
N PRO A 168 -19.50 -11.77 1.52
CA PRO A 168 -18.58 -11.91 0.40
C PRO A 168 -18.53 -10.69 -0.51
N GLN A 169 -19.64 -9.95 -0.63
CA GLN A 169 -19.74 -8.76 -1.49
C GLN A 169 -18.86 -7.62 -0.94
N CYS A 170 -18.77 -7.48 0.38
CA CYS A 170 -17.84 -6.53 0.98
C CYS A 170 -16.39 -6.90 0.65
N VAL A 171 -16.01 -8.17 0.82
CA VAL A 171 -14.64 -8.63 0.55
C VAL A 171 -14.30 -8.40 -0.92
N GLU A 172 -15.21 -8.71 -1.83
CA GLU A 172 -15.05 -8.46 -3.26
C GLU A 172 -14.85 -6.96 -3.54
N SER A 173 -15.64 -6.08 -2.93
CA SER A 173 -15.50 -4.64 -3.13
C SER A 173 -14.16 -4.07 -2.63
N SER A 174 -13.67 -4.55 -1.48
CA SER A 174 -12.39 -4.12 -0.88
C SER A 174 -11.16 -4.77 -1.52
N THR A 175 -11.36 -5.88 -2.24
CA THR A 175 -10.30 -6.57 -3.00
C THR A 175 -10.43 -6.38 -4.50
N ARG A 176 -11.36 -5.53 -4.97
CA ARG A 176 -11.60 -5.25 -6.40
C ARG A 176 -10.32 -4.84 -7.12
N TYR A 177 -9.43 -4.14 -6.44
CA TYR A 177 -8.16 -3.70 -6.97
C TYR A 177 -7.04 -4.59 -6.45
N LYS A 178 -6.81 -5.71 -7.13
CA LYS A 178 -5.67 -6.59 -6.88
C LYS A 178 -4.46 -6.08 -7.67
N SER A 179 -3.35 -5.85 -6.97
CA SER A 179 -2.07 -5.50 -7.56
C SER A 179 -1.12 -6.68 -7.47
N ASP A 180 -0.35 -6.95 -8.52
CA ASP A 180 0.81 -7.82 -8.40
C ASP A 180 1.79 -7.25 -7.36
N PRO A 181 2.46 -8.09 -6.53
CA PRO A 181 3.35 -7.60 -5.50
C PRO A 181 4.54 -6.82 -6.04
N PHE A 182 5.15 -7.25 -7.15
CA PHE A 182 6.31 -6.56 -7.71
C PHE A 182 5.89 -5.25 -8.39
N PHE A 183 4.76 -5.26 -9.09
CA PHE A 183 4.19 -4.01 -9.60
C PHE A 183 3.87 -3.03 -8.47
N TYR A 184 3.32 -3.49 -7.35
CA TYR A 184 3.02 -2.63 -6.20
C TYR A 184 4.28 -1.96 -5.63
N VAL A 185 5.35 -2.71 -5.39
CA VAL A 185 6.59 -2.13 -4.82
C VAL A 185 7.21 -1.11 -5.76
N VAL A 186 7.13 -1.33 -7.07
CA VAL A 186 7.60 -0.37 -8.07
C VAL A 186 6.69 0.86 -8.13
N ASN A 187 5.38 0.64 -8.20
CA ASN A 187 4.38 1.70 -8.22
C ASN A 187 4.49 2.57 -6.97
N ARG A 188 4.87 2.04 -5.81
CA ARG A 188 5.03 2.78 -4.56
C ARG A 188 6.47 3.23 -4.28
N ASN A 189 7.38 3.06 -5.24
CA ASN A 189 8.80 3.39 -5.13
C ASN A 189 9.52 2.75 -3.91
N LEU A 190 9.12 1.54 -3.51
CA LEU A 190 9.70 0.78 -2.38
C LEU A 190 10.99 0.08 -2.81
N THR A 191 12.04 0.87 -3.04
CA THR A 191 13.31 0.43 -3.64
C THR A 191 13.94 -0.74 -2.91
N GLN A 192 14.00 -0.68 -1.57
CA GLN A 192 14.65 -1.72 -0.78
C GLN A 192 13.89 -3.05 -0.83
N MET A 193 12.55 -3.02 -0.85
CA MET A 193 11.75 -4.25 -1.00
C MET A 193 11.89 -4.82 -2.41
N ALA A 194 11.89 -3.97 -3.44
CA ALA A 194 12.12 -4.40 -4.82
C ALA A 194 13.49 -5.07 -4.98
N GLU A 195 14.55 -4.46 -4.42
CA GLU A 195 15.88 -5.06 -4.38
C GLU A 195 15.90 -6.38 -3.62
N LEU A 196 15.26 -6.44 -2.44
CA LEU A 196 15.17 -7.67 -1.66
C LEU A 196 14.50 -8.77 -2.47
N MET A 197 13.36 -8.50 -3.12
CA MET A 197 12.68 -9.46 -3.99
C MET A 197 13.63 -9.99 -5.06
N LEU A 198 14.22 -9.11 -5.89
CA LEU A 198 15.10 -9.53 -6.98
C LEU A 198 16.35 -10.28 -6.49
N SER A 199 16.91 -9.87 -5.34
CA SER A 199 18.08 -10.53 -4.75
C SER A 199 17.83 -11.99 -4.36
N THR A 200 16.57 -12.38 -4.11
CA THR A 200 16.20 -13.77 -3.81
C THR A 200 16.04 -14.64 -5.06
N GLY A 201 16.23 -14.07 -6.25
CA GLY A 201 15.95 -14.73 -7.52
C GLY A 201 14.48 -14.67 -7.93
N TYR A 202 13.67 -13.88 -7.22
CA TYR A 202 12.29 -13.59 -7.62
C TYR A 202 12.29 -13.05 -9.05
N LYS A 203 11.46 -13.65 -9.89
CA LYS A 203 11.27 -13.21 -11.27
C LYS A 203 9.96 -12.43 -11.33
N PRO A 204 10.00 -11.10 -11.53
CA PRO A 204 8.79 -10.33 -11.77
C PRO A 204 7.95 -10.99 -12.85
N LYS A 205 6.64 -11.05 -12.62
CA LYS A 205 5.73 -11.39 -13.71
C LYS A 205 5.96 -10.38 -14.81
N GLU A 206 6.01 -10.91 -16.01
CA GLU A 206 6.31 -10.19 -17.24
C GLU A 206 5.23 -9.04 -17.36
N PHE A 207 5.54 -7.85 -17.93
CA PHE A 207 4.65 -6.65 -18.04
C PHE A 207 4.12 -6.36 -19.47
N LYS A 208 2.81 -6.26 -19.68
CA LYS A 208 2.14 -6.00 -20.97
C LYS A 208 1.44 -4.67 -20.81
N MET A 209 1.56 -3.80 -21.81
CA MET A 209 0.88 -2.51 -21.78
C MET A 209 -0.65 -2.67 -21.71
N GLY A 210 -1.30 -1.98 -20.76
CA GLY A 210 -2.76 -1.97 -20.58
C GLY A 210 -3.18 -1.91 -19.10
N ILE A 211 -4.50 -1.91 -18.84
CA ILE A 211 -5.06 -2.17 -17.51
C ILE A 211 -4.91 -3.68 -17.26
N GLY A 212 -3.93 -4.11 -16.43
CA GLY A 212 -3.70 -5.52 -16.09
C GLY A 212 -2.31 -6.05 -16.47
N LEU A 213 -1.80 -7.02 -15.70
CA LEU A 213 -0.41 -7.50 -15.73
C LEU A 213 -0.29 -8.91 -16.31
N GLU A 214 0.39 -9.03 -17.45
CA GLU A 214 0.95 -10.25 -18.04
C GLU A 214 2.15 -9.83 -18.92
N GLY A 215 2.87 -10.70 -19.63
CA GLY A 215 4.24 -10.49 -20.13
C GLY A 215 4.82 -9.66 -21.33
N ILE A 216 6.04 -9.08 -21.14
CA ILE A 216 7.01 -8.48 -22.11
C ILE A 216 7.73 -9.47 -23.07
N LYS A 217 7.53 -9.27 -24.38
CA LYS A 217 8.29 -9.92 -25.47
C LYS A 217 9.64 -9.25 -25.77
N ASP A 218 10.63 -10.02 -26.23
CA ASP A 218 12.01 -9.57 -26.55
C ASP A 218 12.09 -8.40 -27.56
N GLU A 219 11.11 -8.26 -28.44
CA GLU A 219 11.02 -7.23 -29.49
C GLU A 219 10.76 -5.81 -28.94
N GLU A 220 10.44 -5.69 -27.64
CA GLU A 220 10.05 -4.42 -27.02
C GLU A 220 11.22 -3.72 -26.30
N LYS A 221 12.44 -4.28 -26.38
CA LYS A 221 13.69 -3.70 -25.87
C LYS A 221 13.95 -2.30 -26.42
N ASN A 222 14.20 -1.34 -25.52
CA ASN A 222 14.55 0.07 -25.79
C ASN A 222 13.42 1.01 -26.25
N ARG A 223 12.13 0.68 -26.02
CA ARG A 223 11.04 1.65 -26.23
C ARG A 223 11.19 2.88 -25.31
N PRO A 224 10.68 4.06 -25.72
CA PRO A 224 10.56 5.23 -24.84
C PRO A 224 9.85 4.88 -23.52
N LEU A 225 10.29 5.42 -22.38
CA LEU A 225 9.77 5.06 -21.04
C LEU A 225 8.24 5.19 -20.92
N LYS A 226 7.63 6.17 -21.60
CA LYS A 226 6.16 6.32 -21.65
C LYS A 226 5.42 5.10 -22.22
N LEU A 227 6.13 4.22 -22.94
CA LEU A 227 5.64 2.95 -23.52
C LEU A 227 6.26 1.73 -22.83
N SER A 228 6.97 1.92 -21.71
CA SER A 228 7.54 0.85 -20.89
C SER A 228 6.55 0.44 -19.79
N GLY A 229 6.59 -0.83 -19.38
CA GLY A 229 5.87 -1.31 -18.19
C GLY A 229 6.27 -0.59 -16.90
N TRP A 230 7.38 0.15 -16.93
CA TRP A 230 7.94 0.92 -15.82
C TRP A 230 7.62 2.42 -15.86
N ALA A 231 6.70 2.86 -16.72
CA ALA A 231 6.34 4.27 -16.90
C ALA A 231 6.04 5.02 -15.58
N TYR A 232 5.55 4.30 -14.56
CA TYR A 232 5.28 4.85 -13.23
C TYR A 232 6.51 5.42 -12.51
N LEU A 233 7.73 4.98 -12.83
CA LEU A 233 8.95 5.54 -12.24
C LEU A 233 9.09 7.04 -12.50
N GLY A 234 8.62 7.53 -13.65
CA GLY A 234 8.66 8.95 -14.00
C GLY A 234 7.73 9.83 -13.15
N ASN A 235 6.89 9.25 -12.29
CA ASN A 235 5.99 9.98 -11.40
C ASN A 235 6.64 10.36 -10.05
N TYR A 236 7.81 9.83 -9.73
CA TYR A 236 8.52 10.07 -8.48
C TYR A 236 9.69 11.03 -8.70
N GLU A 237 9.97 11.94 -7.76
CA GLU A 237 11.15 12.81 -7.85
C GLU A 237 12.44 12.03 -7.55
N ASN A 238 12.36 11.01 -6.70
CA ASN A 238 13.46 10.16 -6.22
C ASN A 238 13.46 8.78 -6.88
N TYR A 239 13.42 8.73 -8.21
CA TYR A 239 13.33 7.47 -8.98
C TYR A 239 14.69 6.79 -9.18
N GLU A 240 15.80 7.50 -8.99
CA GLU A 240 17.15 7.01 -9.27
C GLU A 240 17.50 5.72 -8.52
N PRO A 241 17.15 5.54 -7.22
CA PRO A 241 17.45 4.30 -6.51
C PRO A 241 16.75 3.08 -7.11
N MET A 242 15.47 3.20 -7.47
CA MET A 242 14.72 2.11 -8.11
C MET A 242 15.26 1.80 -9.51
N LEU A 243 15.67 2.83 -10.26
CA LEU A 243 16.36 2.64 -11.53
C LEU A 243 17.66 1.85 -11.36
N GLU A 244 18.47 2.18 -10.35
CA GLU A 244 19.73 1.49 -10.09
C GLU A 244 19.50 0.01 -9.77
N VAL A 245 18.43 -0.32 -9.03
CA VAL A 245 17.98 -1.69 -8.83
C VAL A 245 17.65 -2.36 -10.17
N PHE A 246 16.89 -1.70 -11.05
CA PHE A 246 16.50 -2.29 -12.33
C PHE A 246 17.70 -2.58 -13.24
N ILE A 247 18.67 -1.65 -13.28
CA ILE A 247 19.93 -1.82 -14.02
C ILE A 247 20.74 -2.97 -13.41
N LYS A 248 20.86 -3.01 -12.08
CA LYS A 248 21.64 -4.04 -11.36
C LYS A 248 21.15 -5.45 -11.63
N TYR A 249 19.83 -5.65 -11.76
CA TYR A 249 19.20 -6.94 -12.00
C TYR A 249 18.81 -7.19 -13.46
N ASP A 250 19.27 -6.33 -14.39
CA ASP A 250 19.03 -6.42 -15.84
C ASP A 250 17.55 -6.65 -16.19
N LEU A 251 16.66 -5.88 -15.56
CA LEU A 251 15.23 -6.03 -15.81
C LEU A 251 14.88 -5.63 -17.25
N PRO A 252 14.07 -6.43 -17.96
CA PRO A 252 13.65 -6.10 -19.32
C PRO A 252 13.01 -4.71 -19.39
N ASN A 253 13.41 -3.92 -20.39
CA ASN A 253 12.91 -2.57 -20.65
C ASN A 253 13.09 -1.57 -19.50
N ALA A 254 14.00 -1.84 -18.55
CA ALA A 254 14.42 -0.86 -17.56
C ALA A 254 14.79 0.45 -18.27
N PRO A 255 14.15 1.59 -17.93
CA PRO A 255 14.50 2.85 -18.58
C PRO A 255 15.94 3.21 -18.28
N ASN A 256 16.61 3.94 -19.16
CA ASN A 256 17.88 4.57 -18.80
C ASN A 256 17.66 5.94 -18.12
N LYS A 257 18.72 6.51 -17.54
CA LYS A 257 18.67 7.81 -16.85
C LYS A 257 18.10 8.94 -17.73
N GLU A 258 18.42 8.96 -19.02
CA GLU A 258 17.94 10.01 -19.93
C GLU A 258 16.45 9.86 -20.26
N GLN A 259 15.99 8.63 -20.51
CA GLN A 259 14.57 8.35 -20.72
C GLN A 259 13.72 8.71 -19.50
N LEU A 260 14.25 8.53 -18.29
CA LEU A 260 13.60 8.96 -17.05
C LEU A 260 13.54 10.48 -16.89
N LYS A 261 14.65 11.18 -17.16
CA LYS A 261 14.66 12.67 -17.15
C LYS A 261 13.62 13.25 -18.10
N GLU A 262 13.50 12.69 -19.30
CA GLU A 262 12.50 13.14 -20.28
C GLU A 262 11.08 12.89 -19.78
N ALA A 263 10.79 11.70 -19.25
CA ALA A 263 9.46 11.37 -18.72
C ALA A 263 9.07 12.25 -17.52
N TYR A 264 10.02 12.51 -16.61
CA TYR A 264 9.81 13.38 -15.46
C TYR A 264 9.49 14.81 -15.89
N LYS A 265 10.20 15.35 -16.88
CA LYS A 265 9.92 16.68 -17.43
C LYS A 265 8.49 16.76 -17.98
N VAL A 266 8.07 15.77 -18.75
CA VAL A 266 6.70 15.69 -19.29
C VAL A 266 5.66 15.61 -18.16
N CYS A 267 5.93 14.82 -17.12
CA CYS A 267 5.06 14.71 -15.94
C CYS A 267 4.91 16.06 -15.23
N ASN A 268 6.02 16.75 -14.98
CA ASN A 268 6.04 18.07 -14.35
C ASN A 268 5.31 19.13 -15.19
N ASP A 269 5.52 19.14 -16.51
CA ASP A 269 4.84 20.04 -17.43
C ASP A 269 3.31 19.78 -17.42
N ASN A 270 2.90 18.51 -17.37
CA ASN A 270 1.49 18.15 -17.22
C ASN A 270 0.92 18.60 -15.87
N LEU A 271 1.62 18.38 -14.76
CA LEU A 271 1.23 18.83 -13.41
C LEU A 271 1.05 20.35 -13.34
N LYS A 272 1.96 21.11 -13.94
CA LYS A 272 1.83 22.58 -14.08
C LYS A 272 0.59 22.95 -14.86
N SER A 273 0.37 22.33 -16.02
CA SER A 273 -0.83 22.54 -16.84
C SER A 273 -2.13 22.24 -16.07
N PHE A 274 -2.18 21.15 -15.30
CA PHE A 274 -3.32 20.85 -14.43
C PHE A 274 -3.54 21.91 -13.34
N THR A 275 -2.45 22.41 -12.75
CA THR A 275 -2.51 23.46 -11.73
C THR A 275 -3.03 24.76 -12.33
N GLU A 276 -2.48 25.19 -13.47
CA GLU A 276 -2.92 26.37 -14.22
C GLU A 276 -4.39 26.27 -14.66
N ALA A 277 -4.82 25.10 -15.13
CA ALA A 277 -6.21 24.85 -15.50
C ALA A 277 -7.15 24.95 -14.29
N LYS A 278 -6.72 24.45 -13.13
CA LYS A 278 -7.47 24.54 -11.87
C LYS A 278 -7.55 25.97 -11.36
N GLU A 279 -6.45 26.72 -11.42
CA GLU A 279 -6.40 28.15 -11.06
C GLU A 279 -7.31 28.97 -11.99
N LYS A 280 -7.26 28.73 -13.30
CA LYS A 280 -8.15 29.38 -14.28
C LYS A 280 -9.61 29.05 -14.03
N TYR A 281 -9.94 27.81 -13.70
CA TYR A 281 -11.29 27.40 -13.34
C TYR A 281 -11.79 28.15 -12.09
N ILE A 282 -10.96 28.25 -11.04
CA ILE A 282 -11.27 29.02 -9.82
C ILE A 282 -11.47 30.51 -10.17
N TYR A 283 -10.59 31.09 -10.99
CA TYR A 283 -10.68 32.48 -11.42
C TYR A 283 -11.98 32.77 -12.20
N GLU A 284 -12.33 31.94 -13.20
CA GLU A 284 -13.58 32.11 -13.97
C GLU A 284 -14.83 31.91 -13.10
N MET A 285 -14.80 30.98 -12.13
CA MET A 285 -15.88 30.79 -11.15
C MET A 285 -16.07 31.97 -10.19
N ASN A 286 -15.04 32.81 -10.02
CA ASN A 286 -15.07 34.01 -9.19
C ASN A 286 -15.24 35.31 -10.01
N LYS A 287 -15.33 35.20 -11.33
CA LYS A 287 -15.43 36.35 -12.23
C LYS A 287 -16.84 36.94 -12.20
N GLY A 288 -16.95 38.20 -11.79
CA GLY A 288 -18.23 38.92 -11.68
C GLY A 288 -18.93 38.82 -10.32
N ARG A 289 -18.25 38.24 -9.32
CA ARG A 289 -18.68 38.18 -7.94
C ARG A 289 -18.24 39.40 -7.10
N ASP A 290 -17.31 40.21 -7.58
CA ASP A 290 -16.97 41.50 -6.96
C ASP A 290 -17.97 42.63 -7.34
N LYS A 291 -19.29 42.37 -7.32
CA LYS A 291 -20.34 43.38 -7.53
C LYS A 291 -21.51 43.25 -6.57
#